data_AF-A0A9D7FV53-F1
#
_entry.id   AF-A0A9D7FV53-F1
#
_cell.length_a   1.000
_cell.length_b   1.000
_cell.length_c   1.000
_cell.angle_alpha   90.00
_cell.angle_beta   90.00
_cell.angle_gamma   90.00
#
_symmetry.space_group_name_H-M   'P 1'
#
loop_
_entity.id
_entity.type
_entity.pdbx_description
1 polymer ?
#
loop_
_entity_poly.entity_id
_entity_poly.type
_entity_poly.pdbx_seq_one_letter_code
_entity_poly.pdbx_strand_id
1 'polypeptide(L)' 'MVRLGMIYQYQKQYDAAEATYIEIIRESPGYSLAHYRLAQLYCGQKQYKKALEEFFLTIKLEPGKTVSVYEQ' A
#
# COMPACT_ATOMS: atom_id res chain seq x y z
N MET A 1 -0.41 -9.34 10.26
CA MET A 1 -0.29 -7.87 10.28
C MET A 1 -1.15 -7.17 9.22
N VAL A 2 -1.18 -7.58 7.93
CA VAL A 2 -2.03 -6.89 6.91
C VAL A 2 -3.51 -6.78 7.31
N ARG A 3 -4.09 -7.88 7.80
CA ARG A 3 -5.49 -7.90 8.26
C ARG A 3 -5.74 -6.92 9.41
N LEU A 4 -4.74 -6.71 10.28
CA LEU A 4 -4.82 -5.73 11.36
C LEU A 4 -4.87 -4.31 10.82
N GLY A 5 -4.01 -3.97 9.86
CA GLY A 5 -4.06 -2.68 9.16
C GLY A 5 -5.41 -2.45 8.47
N MET A 6 -5.99 -3.49 7.86
CA MET A 6 -7.33 -3.41 7.24
C MET A 6 -8.43 -3.16 8.28
N ILE A 7 -8.34 -3.79 9.46
CA ILE A 7 -9.28 -3.57 10.56
C ILE A 7 -9.19 -2.13 11.06
N TYR A 8 -7.98 -1.60 11.27
CA TYR A 8 -7.79 -0.20 11.65
C TYR A 8 -8.36 0.76 10.60
N GLN A 9 -8.15 0.48 9.32
CA GLN A 9 -8.73 1.27 8.23
C GLN A 9 -10.27 1.24 8.23
N TYR A 10 -10.88 0.08 8.47
CA TYR A 10 -12.34 -0.05 8.61
C TYR A 10 -12.88 0.75 9.79
N GLN A 11 -12.11 0.80 10.89
CA GLN A 11 -12.41 1.62 12.07
C GLN A 11 -12.04 3.11 11.90
N LYS A 12 -11.58 3.52 10.72
CA LYS A 12 -11.09 4.89 10.41
C LYS A 12 -9.90 5.34 11.27
N GLN A 13 -9.18 4.40 11.88
CA GLN A 13 -7.93 4.65 12.60
C GLN A 13 -6.77 4.66 11.61
N TYR A 14 -6.69 5.73 10.82
CA TYR A 14 -5.79 5.79 9.67
C TYR A 14 -4.32 5.77 10.06
N ASP A 15 -3.93 6.44 11.15
CA ASP A 15 -2.54 6.45 11.63
C ASP A 15 -2.08 5.04 12.07
N ALA A 16 -2.96 4.30 12.74
CA ALA A 16 -2.68 2.93 13.18
C ALA A 16 -2.58 1.97 11.98
N ALA A 17 -3.45 2.17 10.98
CA ALA A 17 -3.39 1.41 9.73
C ALA A 17 -2.08 1.68 8.97
N GLU A 18 -1.69 2.95 8.83
CA GLU A 18 -0.45 3.38 8.19
C GLU A 18 0.78 2.78 8.89
N ALA A 19 0.87 2.93 10.22
CA ALA A 19 1.96 2.36 11.01
C ALA A 19 2.07 0.84 10.83
N THR A 20 0.93 0.14 10.82
CA THR A 20 0.89 -1.32 10.63
C THR A 20 1.42 -1.70 9.24
N TYR A 21 1.05 -0.98 8.18
CA TYR A 21 1.54 -1.28 6.84
C TYR A 21 3.03 -0.94 6.68
N ILE A 22 3.50 0.16 7.27
CA ILE A 22 4.92 0.54 7.26
C ILE A 22 5.78 -0.49 7.98
N GLU A 23 5.30 -1.05 9.09
CA GLU A 23 6.01 -2.13 9.81
C GLU A 23 6.19 -3.37 8.91
N ILE A 24 5.14 -3.79 8.21
CA ILE A 24 5.21 -4.93 7.27
C ILE A 24 6.22 -4.64 6.15
N ILE A 25 6.22 -3.42 5.61
CA ILE A 25 7.16 -2.99 4.57
C ILE A 25 8.60 -2.96 5.12
N ARG A 26 8.79 -2.56 6.37
CA ARG A 26 10.12 -2.55 7.01
C ARG A 26 10.67 -3.97 7.17
N GLU A 27 9.84 -4.92 7.56
CA GLU A 27 10.24 -6.33 7.71
C GLU A 27 10.40 -7.04 6.36
N SER A 28 9.53 -6.73 5.40
CA SER A 28 9.53 -7.30 4.06
C SER A 28 9.27 -6.24 3.00
N PRO A 29 10.32 -5.54 2.54
CA PRO A 29 10.20 -4.49 1.53
C PRO A 29 9.66 -4.99 0.19
N GLY A 30 9.71 -6.30 -0.06
CA GLY A 30 9.18 -6.93 -1.27
C GLY A 30 7.70 -7.29 -1.20
N TYR A 31 7.03 -7.01 -0.07
CA TYR A 31 5.66 -7.45 0.14
C TYR A 31 4.65 -6.49 -0.50
N SER A 32 4.42 -6.69 -1.81
CA SER A 32 3.55 -5.87 -2.68
C SER A 32 2.17 -5.56 -2.09
N LEU A 33 1.56 -6.50 -1.36
CA LEU A 33 0.24 -6.30 -0.79
C LEU A 33 0.23 -5.22 0.29
N ALA A 34 1.31 -5.04 1.07
CA ALA A 34 1.38 -3.95 2.04
C ALA A 34 1.50 -2.58 1.36
N HIS A 35 2.33 -2.48 0.31
CA HIS A 35 2.40 -1.28 -0.53
C HIS A 35 1.04 -0.93 -1.16
N TYR A 36 0.33 -1.92 -1.71
CA TYR A 36 -1.01 -1.72 -2.28
C TYR A 36 -2.01 -1.19 -1.24
N ARG A 37 -2.02 -1.77 -0.04
CA ARG A 37 -2.93 -1.36 1.04
C ARG A 37 -2.60 0.04 1.56
N LEU A 38 -1.32 0.37 1.67
CA LEU A 38 -0.87 1.71 2.04
C LEU A 38 -1.25 2.75 0.97
N ALA A 39 -1.14 2.40 -0.31
CA ALA A 39 -1.61 3.23 -1.41
C ALA A 39 -3.12 3.51 -1.34
N GLN A 40 -3.93 2.47 -1.09
CA GLN A 40 -5.38 2.61 -0.91
C GLN A 40 -5.73 3.51 0.28
N LEU A 41 -5.00 3.36 1.39
CA LEU A 41 -5.17 4.19 2.58
C LEU A 41 -4.89 5.67 2.26
N TYR A 42 -3.80 5.97 1.55
CA TYR A 42 -3.48 7.33 1.11
C TYR A 42 -4.49 7.90 0.13
N CYS A 43 -5.03 7.10 -0.79
CA CYS A 43 -6.15 7.50 -1.65
C CYS A 43 -7.38 7.93 -0.85
N GLY A 44 -7.75 7.14 0.17
CA GLY A 44 -8.86 7.48 1.08
C GLY A 44 -8.65 8.80 1.82
N GLN A 45 -7.38 9.16 2.08
CA GLN A 45 -6.97 10.42 2.71
C GLN A 45 -6.68 11.55 1.71
N LYS A 46 -6.91 11.34 0.41
CA LYS A 46 -6.58 12.29 -0.68
C LYS A 46 -5.09 12.64 -0.79
N GLN A 47 -4.19 11.83 -0.24
CA GLN A 47 -2.74 11.97 -0.35
C GLN A 47 -2.24 11.31 -1.65
N TYR A 48 -2.69 11.83 -2.79
CA TYR A 48 -2.52 11.15 -4.09
C TYR A 48 -1.07 10.94 -4.50
N LYS A 49 -0.16 11.86 -4.15
CA LYS A 49 1.26 11.71 -4.47
C LYS A 49 1.86 10.48 -3.79
N LYS A 50 1.62 10.32 -2.48
CA LYS A 50 2.09 9.13 -1.74
C LYS A 50 1.41 7.86 -2.24
N ALA A 51 0.11 7.92 -2.53
CA ALA A 51 -0.61 6.77 -3.08
C ALA A 51 0.00 6.29 -4.41
N LEU A 52 0.35 7.22 -5.29
CA LEU A 52 0.98 6.94 -6.58
C LEU A 52 2.34 6.25 -6.38
N GLU A 53 3.19 6.76 -5.50
CA GLU A 53 4.50 6.18 -5.17
C GLU A 53 4.36 4.72 -4.70
N GLU A 54 3.42 4.45 -3.79
CA GLU A 54 3.17 3.10 -3.27
C GLU A 54 2.55 2.15 -4.32
N PHE A 55 1.70 2.66 -5.22
CA PHE A 55 1.19 1.87 -6.34
C PHE A 55 2.30 1.51 -7.34
N PHE A 56 3.22 2.44 -7.63
CA PHE A 56 4.37 2.14 -8.47
C PHE A 56 5.25 1.04 -7.87
N LEU A 57 5.49 1.07 -6.56
CA LEU A 57 6.22 -0.01 -5.87
C LEU A 57 5.47 -1.34 -5.97
N THR A 58 4.14 -1.34 -5.82
CA THR A 58 3.32 -2.54 -5.98
C THR A 58 3.52 -3.18 -7.36
N ILE A 59 3.47 -2.38 -8.43
CA ILE A 59 3.66 -2.84 -9.82
C ILE A 59 5.08 -3.37 -10.03
N LYS A 60 6.09 -2.67 -9.49
CA LYS A 60 7.50 -3.07 -9.61
C LYS A 60 7.78 -4.41 -8.91
N LEU A 61 7.12 -4.68 -7.79
CA LEU A 61 7.30 -5.89 -6.98
C LEU A 61 6.53 -7.10 -7.54
N GLU A 62 5.34 -6.91 -8.09
CA GLU A 62 4.55 -7.95 -8.76
C GLU A 62 4.14 -7.53 -10.18
N PRO A 63 5.10 -7.48 -11.14
CA PRO A 63 4.85 -7.00 -12.50
C PRO A 63 3.83 -7.86 -13.29
N GLY A 64 3.55 -9.08 -12.83
CA GLY A 64 2.56 -9.98 -13.44
C GLY A 64 1.14 -9.90 -12.87
N LYS A 65 0.93 -9.16 -11.77
CA LYS A 65 -0.38 -9.07 -11.09
C LYS A 65 -1.09 -7.74 -11.33
N THR A 66 -0.33 -6.73 -11.77
CA THR A 66 -0.82 -5.42 -12.18
C THR A 66 -0.32 -5.16 -13.60
N VAL A 67 -1.01 -5.79 -14.54
CA VAL A 67 -0.96 -5.70 -16.02
C VAL A 67 -0.14 -4.53 -16.62
N SER A 68 0.60 -4.85 -17.70
CA SER A 68 0.84 -4.02 -18.90
C SER A 68 0.14 -2.66 -18.90
N VAL A 69 0.83 -1.55 -18.58
CA VAL A 69 0.34 -0.20 -18.93
C VAL A 69 1.42 0.89 -19.05
N TYR A 70 2.71 0.62 -18.87
CA TYR A 70 3.72 1.65 -19.06
C TYR A 70 4.95 1.12 -19.80
N GLU A 71 4.78 0.84 -21.09
CA GLU A 71 5.84 1.03 -22.07
C GLU A 71 5.68 2.45 -22.64
N GLN A 72 6.66 3.31 -22.40
CA GLN A 72 6.99 4.46 -23.25
C GLN A 72 8.42 4.25 -23.74
#